data_AF-A0A9X2NSH7-F1
#
_entry.id   AF-A0A9X2NSH7-F1
#
_cell.length_a   1.000
_cell.length_b   1.000
_cell.length_c   1.000
_cell.angle_alpha   90.00
_cell.angle_beta   90.00
_cell.angle_gamma   90.00
#
_symmetry.space_group_name_H-M   'P 1'
#
loop_
_entity.id
_entity.type
_entity.pdbx_description
1 polymer ?
#
loop_
_entity_poly.entity_id
_entity_poly.type
_entity_poly.pdbx_seq_one_letter_code
_entity_poly.pdbx_strand_id
1 'polypeptide(L)'
;MPCAFFAPLLSSSLFSRLVRDLLGLEVVLIYYPGHLATAVQFTENIAGDYVAMNGKRYVICDPTYIGAPVGATMPKMDNAKAKIILLE
;
A
#
# COMPACT_ATOMS: atom_id res chain seq x y z
N MET A 1 21.03 1.09 -6.84
CA MET A 1 20.57 0.48 -5.57
C MET A 1 19.36 -0.38 -5.91
N PRO A 2 19.40 -1.72 -5.72
CA PRO A 2 18.26 -2.55 -6.09
C PRO A 2 17.20 -2.34 -5.01
N CYS A 3 16.15 -1.58 -5.35
CA CYS A 3 14.98 -1.42 -4.49
C CYS A 3 14.34 -2.79 -4.25
N ALA A 4 14.53 -3.30 -3.04
CA ALA A 4 13.78 -4.34 -2.35
C ALA A 4 12.94 -5.29 -3.23
N PHE A 5 13.58 -6.25 -3.91
CA PHE A 5 12.88 -7.28 -4.70
C PHE A 5 12.63 -8.60 -3.95
N PHE A 6 12.91 -8.67 -2.64
CA PHE A 6 12.96 -9.93 -1.89
C PHE A 6 12.38 -9.82 -0.48
N ALA A 7 11.06 -9.59 -0.35
CA ALA A 7 10.21 -10.04 0.78
C ALA A 7 8.76 -9.49 0.66
N PRO A 8 7.97 -9.86 -0.37
CA PRO A 8 6.69 -9.18 -0.60
C PRO A 8 5.56 -9.57 0.38
N LEU A 9 5.59 -10.72 1.04
CA LEU A 9 4.40 -11.25 1.74
C LEU A 9 4.34 -10.97 3.25
N LEU A 10 5.47 -11.08 3.97
CA LEU A 10 5.46 -10.96 5.44
C LEU A 10 5.43 -9.50 5.92
N SER A 11 6.16 -8.62 5.25
CA SER A 11 6.24 -7.19 5.66
C SER A 11 4.90 -6.47 5.48
N SER A 12 4.22 -6.70 4.36
CA SER A 12 2.93 -6.07 4.04
C SER A 12 1.79 -6.61 4.90
N SER A 13 1.79 -7.91 5.21
CA SER A 13 0.78 -8.50 6.11
C SER A 13 0.95 -8.03 7.56
N LEU A 14 2.18 -8.01 8.09
CA LEU A 14 2.45 -7.47 9.43
C LEU A 14 2.07 -5.98 9.53
N PHE A 15 2.49 -5.17 8.55
CA PHE A 15 2.15 -3.75 8.52
C PHE A 15 0.63 -3.53 8.49
N SER A 16 -0.09 -4.26 7.64
CA SER A 16 -1.55 -4.17 7.57
C SER A 16 -2.22 -4.48 8.91
N ARG A 17 -1.70 -5.47 9.64
CA ARG A 17 -2.25 -5.87 10.94
C ARG A 17 -1.97 -4.82 12.01
N LEU A 18 -0.78 -4.25 12.05
CA LEU A 18 -0.46 -3.15 12.98
C LEU A 18 -1.32 -1.92 12.74
N VAL A 19 -1.53 -1.53 11.48
CA VAL A 19 -2.36 -0.36 11.15
C VAL A 19 -3.83 -0.62 11.52
N ARG A 20 -4.35 -1.82 11.24
CA ARG A 20 -5.72 -2.19 11.62
C ARG A 20 -5.89 -2.28 13.14
N ASP A 21 -4.96 -2.92 13.85
CA ASP A 21 -5.10 -3.23 15.27
C ASP A 21 -4.77 -2.02 16.18
N LEU A 22 -3.81 -1.18 15.81
CA LEU A 22 -3.38 -0.03 16.62
C LEU A 22 -4.11 1.26 16.26
N LEU A 23 -4.38 1.49 14.97
CA LEU A 23 -4.98 2.74 14.48
C LEU A 23 -6.46 2.59 14.10
N GLY A 24 -6.97 1.36 13.97
CA GLY A 24 -8.36 1.11 13.55
C GLY A 24 -8.64 1.51 12.10
N LEU A 25 -7.62 1.71 11.28
CA LEU A 25 -7.77 2.15 9.88
C LEU A 25 -7.92 0.96 8.94
N GLU A 26 -8.74 1.11 7.90
CA GLU A 26 -8.83 0.11 6.84
C GLU A 26 -7.55 0.05 6.01
N VAL A 27 -7.11 -1.16 5.69
CA VAL A 27 -5.94 -1.40 4.86
C VAL A 27 -6.31 -2.38 3.74
N VAL A 28 -5.82 -2.09 2.54
CA VAL A 28 -5.93 -2.98 1.39
C VAL A 28 -4.54 -3.33 0.89
N LEU A 29 -4.39 -4.50 0.29
CA LEU A 29 -3.19 -4.84 -0.44
C LEU A 29 -3.36 -4.44 -1.90
N ILE A 30 -2.27 -4.00 -2.52
CA ILE A 30 -2.21 -3.65 -3.92
C ILE A 30 -1.18 -4.54 -4.59
N TYR A 31 -1.67 -5.41 -5.46
CA TYR A 31 -0.84 -6.28 -6.25
C TYR A 31 -0.54 -5.64 -7.60
N TYR A 32 0.73 -5.26 -7.80
CA TYR A 32 1.29 -4.97 -9.11
C TYR A 32 1.92 -6.26 -9.66
N PRO A 33 2.03 -6.41 -10.99
CA PRO A 33 2.74 -7.54 -11.58
C PRO A 33 4.20 -7.63 -11.04
N GLY A 34 4.46 -8.59 -10.15
CA GLY A 34 5.78 -8.78 -9.53
C GLY A 34 6.03 -8.00 -8.23
N HIS A 35 5.05 -7.27 -7.69
CA HIS A 35 5.22 -6.48 -6.46
C HIS A 35 3.93 -6.38 -5.64
N LEU A 36 4.04 -6.48 -4.31
CA LEU A 36 2.90 -6.34 -3.40
C LEU A 36 3.11 -5.16 -2.47
N ALA A 37 2.29 -4.13 -2.65
CA ALA A 37 2.25 -2.95 -1.80
C ALA A 37 1.02 -2.98 -0.87
N THR A 38 0.99 -2.06 0.09
CA THR A 38 -0.17 -1.80 0.96
C THR A 38 -0.69 -0.39 0.71
N ALA A 39 -1.98 -0.18 0.95
CA ALA A 39 -2.57 1.15 0.99
C ALA A 39 -3.56 1.28 2.14
N VAL A 40 -3.58 2.46 2.75
CA VAL A 40 -4.31 2.75 3.98
C VAL A 40 -5.40 3.77 3.70
N GLN A 41 -6.60 3.54 4.21
CA GLN A 41 -7.66 4.53 4.22
C GLN A 41 -7.43 5.50 5.37
N PHE A 42 -6.92 6.68 5.06
CA PHE A 42 -6.85 7.77 6.04
C PHE A 42 -8.20 8.48 6.15
N THR A 43 -8.48 9.02 7.33
CA THR A 43 -9.64 9.89 7.58
C THR A 43 -9.45 11.29 6.98
N GLU A 44 -8.20 11.69 6.82
CA GLU A 44 -7.80 12.97 6.26
C GLU A 44 -7.36 12.86 4.80
N ASN A 45 -7.39 13.97 4.09
CA ASN A 45 -6.97 14.04 2.69
C ASN A 45 -5.44 14.12 2.59
N ILE A 46 -4.77 12.98 2.66
CA ILE A 46 -3.32 12.90 2.53
C ILE A 46 -2.90 13.05 1.06
N ALA A 47 -1.89 13.89 0.81
CA ALA A 47 -1.33 14.09 -0.52
C ALA A 47 -0.51 12.87 -1.00
N GLY A 48 -0.37 12.73 -2.31
CA GLY A 48 0.35 11.63 -2.93
C GLY A 48 -0.56 10.63 -3.65
N ASP A 49 0.05 9.54 -4.11
CA ASP A 49 -0.58 8.49 -4.88
C ASP A 49 -1.58 7.69 -4.03
N TYR A 50 -2.69 7.35 -4.66
CA TYR A 50 -3.78 6.63 -4.03
C TYR A 50 -4.51 5.77 -5.05
N VAL A 51 -5.22 4.77 -4.53
CA VAL A 51 -6.24 4.02 -5.27
C VAL A 51 -7.61 4.37 -4.70
N ALA A 52 -8.59 4.51 -5.59
CA ALA A 52 -9.97 4.72 -5.20
C ALA A 52 -10.77 3.44 -5.47
N MET A 53 -11.47 2.96 -4.44
CA MET A 53 -12.35 1.79 -4.54
C MET A 53 -13.63 2.06 -3.77
N ASN A 54 -14.78 1.81 -4.38
CA ASN A 54 -16.10 1.95 -3.74
C ASN A 54 -16.31 3.31 -3.05
N GLY A 55 -15.81 4.39 -3.66
CA GLY A 55 -15.89 5.75 -3.11
C GLY A 55 -14.92 6.05 -1.94
N LYS A 56 -14.11 5.08 -1.52
CA LYS A 56 -13.06 5.25 -0.51
C LYS A 56 -11.71 5.48 -1.18
N ARG A 57 -10.89 6.35 -0.55
CA ARG A 57 -9.53 6.67 -0.97
C ARG A 57 -8.53 5.93 -0.09
N TYR A 58 -7.68 5.11 -0.71
CA TYR A 58 -6.61 4.39 -0.04
C TYR A 58 -5.26 4.90 -0.53
N VAL A 59 -4.46 5.47 0.36
CA VAL A 59 -3.18 6.10 0.04
C VAL A 59 -2.07 5.05 0.09
N ILE A 60 -1.18 5.05 -0.90
CA ILE A 60 -0.10 4.06 -1.01
C ILE A 60 0.85 4.20 0.19
N CYS A 61 1.04 3.11 0.92
CA CYS A 61 1.94 3.01 2.06
C CYS A 61 2.72 1.71 1.91
N ASP A 62 3.78 1.69 1.11
CA ASP A 62 4.53 0.47 0.82
C ASP A 62 5.72 0.29 1.78
N PRO A 63 5.69 -0.69 2.71
CA PRO A 63 6.76 -0.91 3.67
C PRO A 63 8.06 -1.41 3.03
N THR A 64 8.00 -1.87 1.77
CA THR A 64 9.20 -2.30 1.04
C THR A 64 9.93 -1.13 0.37
N TYR A 65 9.27 0.02 0.21
CA TYR A 65 9.88 1.24 -0.30
C TYR A 65 10.55 2.01 0.85
N ILE A 66 11.72 1.53 1.26
CA ILE A 66 12.49 2.07 2.37
C ILE A 66 12.81 3.55 2.15
N GLY A 67 12.41 4.40 3.10
CA GLY A 67 12.67 5.84 3.10
C GLY A 67 11.71 6.67 2.25
N ALA A 68 10.68 6.05 1.66
CA ALA A 68 9.67 6.78 0.90
C ALA A 68 8.64 7.48 1.82
N PRO A 69 8.14 8.67 1.44
CA PRO A 69 7.05 9.30 2.15
C PRO A 69 5.73 8.56 1.91
N VAL A 70 4.73 8.84 2.77
CA VAL A 70 3.36 8.36 2.56
C VAL A 70 2.84 8.86 1.20
N GLY A 71 2.15 7.99 0.46
CA GLY A 71 1.64 8.30 -0.87
C GLY A 71 2.70 8.24 -1.97
N ALA A 72 3.89 7.68 -1.72
CA ALA A 72 4.86 7.45 -2.79
C ALA A 72 4.74 6.02 -3.34
N THR A 73 4.45 5.92 -4.64
CA THR A 73 4.51 4.65 -5.35
C THR A 73 5.94 4.37 -5.82
N MET A 74 6.37 3.11 -5.74
CA MET A 74 7.68 2.71 -6.26
C MET A 74 7.78 2.99 -7.77
N PRO A 75 8.93 3.48 -8.28
CA PRO A 75 9.11 3.69 -9.71
C PRO A 75 8.86 2.42 -10.52
N LYS A 76 8.29 2.56 -11.72
CA LYS A 76 7.91 1.47 -12.66
C LYS A 76 6.71 0.62 -12.24
N MET A 77 6.00 0.99 -11.18
CA MET A 77 4.68 0.43 -10.91
C MET A 77 3.62 1.13 -11.76
N ASP A 78 2.75 0.34 -12.35
CA ASP A 78 1.66 0.81 -13.22
C ASP A 78 0.33 0.63 -12.50
N ASN A 79 -0.28 1.75 -12.09
CA ASN A 79 -1.56 1.77 -11.39
C ASN A 79 -2.70 1.18 -12.23
N ALA A 80 -2.61 1.18 -13.56
CA ALA A 80 -3.63 0.58 -14.42
C ALA A 80 -3.63 -0.96 -14.37
N LYS A 81 -2.50 -1.56 -13.97
CA LYS A 81 -2.36 -3.02 -13.82
C LYS A 81 -2.50 -3.48 -12.37
N ALA A 82 -2.66 -2.54 -11.45
CA ALA A 82 -2.79 -2.82 -10.03
C ALA A 82 -4.11 -3.53 -9.74
N LYS A 83 -4.05 -4.56 -8.91
CA LYS A 83 -5.23 -5.26 -8.39
C LYS A 83 -5.35 -5.01 -6.90
N ILE A 84 -6.52 -4.56 -6.46
CA ILE A 84 -6.81 -4.38 -5.05
C ILE A 84 -7.26 -5.71 -4.47
N ILE A 85 -6.63 -6.12 -3.37
CA ILE A 85 -7.00 -7.29 -2.58
C ILE A 85 -7.50 -6.77 -1.23
N LEU A 86 -8.77 -7.00 -0.96
CA LEU A 86 -9.39 -6.68 0.32
C LEU A 86 -8.89 -7.66 1.38
N LEU A 87 -8.56 -7.12 2.55
CA LEU A 87 -8.24 -7.92 3.73
C LEU A 87 -9.51 -8.01 4.58
N GLU A 88 -9.99 -9.23 4.81
CA GLU A 88 -11.06 -9.49 5.80
C GLU A 88 -10.55 -9.25 7.23
#